data_AF-A0A523KB68-F1
#
_entry.id   AF-A0A523KB68-F1
#
_cell.length_a   1.000
_cell.length_b   1.000
_cell.length_c   1.000
_cell.angle_alpha   90.00
_cell.angle_beta   90.00
_cell.angle_gamma   90.00
#
_symmetry.space_group_name_H-M   'P 1'
#
loop_
_entity.id
_entity.type
_entity.pdbx_description
1 polymer ?
#
loop_
_entity_poly.entity_id
_entity_poly.type
_entity_poly.pdbx_seq_one_letter_code
_entity_poly.pdbx_strand_id
1 'polypeptide(L)' 'MDEVIREFLIESNEYLDELDSDLVELEKKTYDQELLARVFRAFHTIKGTSGFLS' A
#
# COMPACT_ATOMS: atom_id res chain seq x y z
N MET A 1 20.97 -7.11 4.64
CA MET A 1 20.21 -7.08 3.38
C MET A 1 18.97 -7.95 3.50
N ASP A 2 19.12 -9.24 3.80
CA ASP A 2 17.99 -10.17 3.94
C ASP A 2 16.96 -9.77 5.00
N GLU A 3 17.40 -9.21 6.13
CA GLU A 3 16.51 -8.70 7.19
C GLU A 3 15.67 -7.51 6.70
N VAL A 4 16.29 -6.55 6.03
CA VAL A 4 15.62 -5.39 5.43
C VAL A 4 14.63 -5.82 4.34
N ILE A 5 15.01 -6.79 3.51
CA ILE A 5 14.10 -7.35 2.50
C ILE A 5 12.92 -8.05 3.18
N ARG A 6 13.14 -8.80 4.26
CA ARG A 6 12.08 -9.45 5.02
C ARG A 6 11.12 -8.43 5.64
N GLU A 7 11.63 -7.37 6.27
CA GLU A 7 10.82 -6.28 6.81
C GLU A 7 9.99 -5.60 5.73
N PHE A 8 10.61 -5.27 4.59
CA PHE A 8 9.89 -4.71 3.44
C PHE A 8 8.76 -5.62 2.94
N LEU A 9 9.00 -6.93 2.87
CA LEU A 9 7.97 -7.89 2.45
C LEU A 9 6.82 -7.97 3.47
N ILE A 10 7.11 -7.90 4.77
CA ILE A 10 6.08 -7.90 5.81
C ILE A 10 5.23 -6.63 5.72
N GLU A 11 5.86 -5.46 5.75
CA GLU A 11 5.16 -4.17 5.66
C GLU A 11 4.37 -4.03 4.36
N SER A 12 4.93 -4.48 3.23
CA SER A 12 4.23 -4.44 1.95
C SER A 12 3.00 -5.32 1.94
N ASN A 13 3.04 -6.50 2.58
CA ASN A 13 1.84 -7.34 2.70
C ASN A 13 0.79 -6.68 3.59
N GLU A 14 1.17 -6.05 4.71
CA GLU A 14 0.22 -5.32 5.56
C GLU A 14 -0.46 -4.18 4.80
N TYR A 15 0.30 -3.41 4.02
CA TYR A 15 -0.28 -2.38 3.16
C TYR A 15 -1.21 -2.95 2.08
N LEU A 16 -0.87 -4.10 1.48
CA LEU A 16 -1.70 -4.75 0.48
C LEU A 16 -3.00 -5.30 1.07
N ASP A 17 -2.95 -5.88 2.27
CA ASP A 17 -4.15 -6.36 2.99
C ASP A 17 -5.11 -5.20 3.30
N GLU A 18 -4.58 -4.06 3.74
CA GLU A 18 -5.40 -2.86 3.99
C GLU A 18 -5.96 -2.28 2.68
N LEU A 19 -5.15 -2.29 1.61
CA LEU A 19 -5.52 -1.83 0.29
C LEU A 19 -6.67 -2.65 -0.31
N ASP A 20 -6.69 -3.97 -0.12
CA ASP A 20 -7.78 -4.83 -0.60
C ASP A 20 -9.14 -4.40 -0.02
N SER A 21 -9.18 -4.12 1.28
CA SER A 21 -10.38 -3.59 1.93
C SER A 21 -10.76 -2.20 1.39
N ASP A 22 -9.77 -1.32 1.23
CA ASP A 22 -9.98 0.03 0.72
C ASP A 22 -10.54 0.06 -0.70
N LEU A 23 -10.05 -0.82 -1.58
CA LEU A 23 -10.51 -0.93 -2.96
C LEU A 23 -11.97 -1.40 -3.02
N VAL A 24 -12.34 -2.39 -2.18
CA VAL A 24 -13.74 -2.83 -2.05
C VAL A 24 -14.63 -1.71 -1.51
N GLU A 25 -14.13 -0.88 -0.60
CA GLU A 25 -14.88 0.29 -0.12
C GLU A 25 -15.01 1.37 -1.20
N LEU A 26 -13.99 1.54 -2.04
CA LEU A 26 -13.95 2.53 -3.11
C LEU A 26 -14.96 2.21 -4.21
N GLU A 27 -15.24 0.94 -4.48
CA GLU A 27 -16.33 0.51 -5.36
C GLU A 27 -17.68 1.10 -4.95
N LYS A 28 -17.90 1.26 -3.63
CA LYS A 28 -19.15 1.80 -3.07
C LYS A 28 -19.10 3.32 -2.91
N LYS A 29 -17.91 3.90 -2.73
CA LYS A 29 -17.67 5.31 -2.41
C LYS A 29 -16.69 5.96 -3.38
N THR A 30 -17.01 5.95 -4.66
CA THR A 30 -16.08 6.30 -5.75
C THR A 30 -15.54 7.75 -5.71
N TYR A 31 -16.20 8.65 -4.98
CA TYR A 31 -15.80 10.07 -4.85
C TYR A 31 -15.22 10.43 -3.48
N ASP A 32 -15.02 9.45 -2.60
CA ASP A 32 -14.39 9.67 -1.30
C ASP A 32 -12.90 10.00 -1.49
N GLN A 33 -12.58 11.29 -1.37
CA GLN A 33 -11.23 11.80 -1.57
C GLN A 33 -10.24 11.30 -0.51
N GLU A 34 -10.70 11.03 0.70
CA GLU A 34 -9.84 10.52 1.76
C GLU A 34 -9.45 9.07 1.48
N LEU A 35 -10.42 8.26 1.05
CA LEU A 35 -10.20 6.87 0.63
C LEU A 35 -9.26 6.79 -0.58
N LEU A 36 -9.50 7.59 -1.62
CA LEU A 36 -8.61 7.70 -2.77
C LEU A 36 -7.18 8.11 -2.37
N ALA A 37 -7.05 9.08 -1.46
CA ALA A 37 -5.74 9.53 -0.99
C ALA A 37 -5.03 8.45 -0.16
N ARG A 38 -5.77 7.62 0.60
CA ARG A 38 -5.23 6.48 1.35
C ARG A 38 -4.69 5.41 0.41
N VAL A 39 -5.49 4.96 -0.56
CA VAL A 39 -5.10 4.02 -1.62
C VAL A 39 -3.85 4.50 -2.36
N PHE A 40 -3.83 5.78 -2.76
CA PHE A 40 -2.68 6.37 -3.45
C PHE A 40 -1.40 6.32 -2.59
N ARG A 41 -1.50 6.68 -1.29
CA ARG A 41 -0.34 6.67 -0.39
C ARG A 41 0.23 5.27 -0.20
N ALA A 42 -0.61 4.26 -0.01
CA ALA A 42 -0.17 2.87 0.14
C ALA A 42 0.69 2.41 -1.05
N PHE A 43 0.19 2.61 -2.29
CA PHE A 43 0.97 2.32 -3.50
C PHE A 43 2.26 3.15 -3.59
N HIS A 44 2.20 4.44 -3.25
CA HIS A 44 3.36 5.32 -3.30
C HIS A 44 4.47 4.86 -2.36
N THR A 45 4.11 4.43 -1.14
CA THR A 45 5.04 3.89 -0.14
C THR A 45 5.71 2.61 -0.65
N ILE A 46 4.93 1.62 -1.08
CA ILE A 46 5.49 0.33 -1.56
C ILE A 46 6.47 0.57 -2.72
N LYS A 47 6.08 1.40 -3.70
CA LYS A 47 6.94 1.77 -4.85
C LYS A 47 8.24 2.46 -4.40
N GLY A 48 8.14 3.37 -3.44
CA GLY A 48 9.29 4.10 -2.91
C GLY A 48 10.28 3.16 -2.23
N THR A 49 9.79 2.31 -1.34
CA THR A 49 10.62 1.36 -0.59
C THR A 49 11.22 0.29 -1.51
N SER A 50 10.48 -0.21 -2.51
CA SER A 50 11.04 -1.14 -3.49
C SER A 50 12.16 -0.53 -4.32
N GLY A 51 12.05 0.75 -4.68
CA GLY A 51 13.08 1.48 -5.42
C GLY A 51 14.37 1.70 -4.61
N PHE A 52 14.26 1.77 -3.29
CA PHE A 52 15.43 1.84 -2.39
C PHE A 52 16.17 0.49 -2.29
N LEU A 53 15.48 -0.63 -2.54
CA LEU A 53 16.01 -1.98 -2.46
C LEU A 53 16.55 -2.52 -3.81
N SER A 54 16.45 -1.71 -4.87
CA SER A 54 16.86 -2.07 -6.25
C SER A 54 18.35 -1.91 -6.49
#